data_AF-A0A933B380-F1
#
_entry.id   AF-A0A933B380-F1
#
_cell.length_a   1.000
_cell.length_b   1.000
_cell.length_c   1.000
_cell.angle_alpha   90.00
_cell.angle_beta   90.00
_cell.angle_gamma   90.00
#
_symmetry.space_group_name_H-M   'P 1'
#
loop_
_entity.id
_entity.type
_entity.pdbx_description
1 polymer ?
#
loop_
_entity_poly.entity_id
_entity_poly.type
_entity_poly.pdbx_seq_one_letter_code
_entity_poly.pdbx_strand_id
1 'polypeptide(L)'
;MKVISTTSQEWQRLCARQLVRKRRLEERVHKIVDDVHQGGDEALLRYTRRFDGVKLAPKQLRVTEAEISGAFQHLDPKFALQLKSAIQNVQAFYGRPRLKPV
;
A
#
# COMPACT_ATOMS: atom_id res chain seq x y z
N MET A 1 -29.84 10.52 -4.58
CA MET A 1 -28.81 9.99 -5.50
C MET A 1 -28.72 10.96 -6.68
N LYS A 2 -27.54 11.39 -7.11
CA LYS A 2 -27.42 12.32 -8.24
C LYS A 2 -27.40 11.54 -9.55
N VAL A 3 -28.34 11.83 -10.45
CA VAL A 3 -28.39 11.23 -11.79
C VAL A 3 -27.63 12.14 -12.74
N ILE A 4 -26.66 11.59 -13.47
CA ILE A 4 -25.79 12.33 -14.38
C ILE A 4 -25.89 11.67 -15.76
N SER A 5 -26.18 12.47 -16.79
CA SER A 5 -26.20 12.01 -18.17
C SER A 5 -24.79 11.73 -18.67
N THR A 6 -24.61 10.65 -19.44
CA THR A 6 -23.33 10.25 -20.05
C THR A 6 -22.82 11.25 -21.11
N THR A 7 -23.68 12.14 -21.60
CA THR A 7 -23.30 13.21 -22.53
C THR A 7 -22.98 14.53 -21.82
N SER A 8 -23.19 14.61 -20.50
CA SER A 8 -23.00 15.85 -19.76
C SER A 8 -21.54 16.20 -19.55
N GLN A 9 -21.26 17.50 -19.46
CA GLN A 9 -19.94 17.99 -19.06
C GLN A 9 -19.56 17.52 -17.64
N GLU A 10 -20.55 17.27 -16.78
CA GLU A 10 -20.32 16.72 -15.44
C GLU A 10 -19.82 15.27 -15.49
N TRP A 11 -20.37 14.44 -16.39
CA TRP A 11 -19.86 13.11 -16.66
C TRP A 11 -18.41 13.13 -17.16
N GLN A 12 -18.11 14.02 -18.12
CA GLN A 12 -16.75 14.19 -18.63
C GLN A 12 -15.76 14.59 -17.51
N ARG A 13 -16.17 15.48 -16.59
CA ARG A 13 -15.34 15.84 -15.42
C ARG A 13 -15.12 14.68 -14.45
N LEU A 14 -16.12 13.82 -14.24
CA LEU A 14 -15.97 12.63 -13.40
C LEU A 14 -15.02 11.60 -14.05
N CYS A 15 -15.14 11.40 -15.36
CA CYS A 15 -14.21 10.57 -16.11
C CYS A 15 -12.79 11.15 -16.10
N ALA A 16 -12.65 12.47 -16.17
CA ALA A 16 -11.37 13.18 -16.13
C ALA A 16 -10.88 13.51 -14.70
N ARG A 17 -11.55 13.01 -13.65
CA ARG A 17 -11.24 13.32 -12.24
C ARG A 17 -9.81 12.94 -11.85
N GLN A 18 -9.22 12.00 -12.56
CA GLN A 18 -7.87 11.54 -12.33
C GLN A 18 -6.94 12.11 -13.39
N LEU A 19 -6.12 13.08 -12.98
CA LEU A 19 -4.71 13.27 -13.38
C LEU A 19 -4.27 14.71 -13.08
N VAL A 20 -4.37 15.16 -11.83
CA VAL A 20 -3.59 16.33 -11.41
C VAL A 20 -2.21 15.82 -11.03
N ARG A 21 -1.28 15.82 -11.99
CA ARG A 21 0.15 15.64 -11.71
C ARG A 21 0.62 16.83 -10.89
N LYS A 22 0.79 16.61 -9.59
CA LYS A 22 1.34 17.63 -8.70
C LYS A 22 2.86 17.60 -8.85
N ARG A 23 3.41 18.34 -9.80
CA ARG A 23 4.86 18.41 -10.08
C ARG A 23 5.73 18.53 -8.82
N ARG A 24 5.32 19.36 -7.85
CA ARG A 24 6.02 19.50 -6.56
C ARG A 24 6.02 18.22 -5.70
N LEU A 25 4.97 17.40 -5.80
CA LEU A 25 4.92 16.09 -5.14
C LEU A 25 5.89 15.12 -5.82
N GLU A 26 5.89 15.10 -7.16
CA GLU A 26 6.81 14.28 -7.96
C GLU A 26 8.27 14.62 -7.63
N GLU A 27 8.64 15.90 -7.63
CA GLU A 27 9.99 16.36 -7.28
C GLU A 27 10.41 15.93 -5.86
N ARG A 28 9.49 16.00 -4.89
CA ARG A 28 9.74 15.57 -3.51
C ARG A 28 9.94 14.06 -3.40
N VAL A 29 9.11 13.28 -4.10
CA VAL A 29 9.22 11.81 -4.12
C VAL A 29 10.51 11.40 -4.82
N HIS A 30 10.84 12.02 -5.95
CA HIS A 30 12.07 11.75 -6.69
C HIS A 30 13.31 11.92 -5.81
N LYS A 31 13.37 13.04 -5.06
CA LYS A 31 14.45 13.26 -4.09
C LYS A 31 14.55 12.16 -3.02
N ILE A 32 13.42 11.67 -2.51
CA ILE A 32 13.42 10.58 -1.51
C ILE A 32 13.99 9.29 -2.12
N VAL A 33 13.58 8.97 -3.34
CA VAL A 33 14.07 7.79 -4.06
C VAL A 33 15.57 7.91 -4.31
N ASP A 34 16.06 9.07 -4.76
CA ASP A 34 17.48 9.32 -4.99
C ASP A 34 18.31 9.23 -3.69
N ASP A 35 17.84 9.85 -2.62
CA ASP A 35 18.45 9.78 -1.28
C ASP A 35 18.56 8.30 -0.82
N VAL A 36 17.52 7.49 -1.03
CA VAL A 36 17.53 6.05 -0.67
C VAL A 36 18.43 5.23 -1.60
N HIS A 37 18.46 5.55 -2.89
CA HIS A 37 19.34 4.88 -3.85
C HIS A 37 20.83 5.10 -3.50
N GLN A 38 21.19 6.32 -3.10
CA GLN A 38 22.57 6.69 -2.76
C GLN A 38 22.96 6.28 -1.32
N GLY A 39 22.02 6.44 -0.37
CA GLY A 39 22.29 6.31 1.07
C GLY A 39 21.75 5.04 1.73
N GLY A 40 21.06 4.17 0.99
CA GLY A 40 20.56 2.89 1.48
C GLY A 40 19.78 2.97 2.80
N ASP A 41 20.12 2.09 3.74
CA ASP A 41 19.43 1.97 5.03
C ASP A 41 19.55 3.23 5.90
N GLU A 42 20.64 4.00 5.79
CA GLU A 42 20.76 5.26 6.55
C GLU A 42 19.73 6.29 6.10
N ALA A 43 19.48 6.35 4.79
CA ALA A 43 18.43 7.20 4.23
C ALA A 43 17.03 6.69 4.62
N LEU A 44 16.80 5.37 4.62
CA LEU A 44 15.56 4.78 5.12
C LEU A 44 15.30 5.18 6.57
N LEU A 45 16.27 4.97 7.47
CA LEU A 45 16.14 5.30 8.89
C LEU A 45 15.89 6.79 9.12
N ARG A 46 16.53 7.67 8.35
CA ARG A 46 16.27 9.13 8.38
C ARG A 46 14.83 9.44 7.99
N TYR A 47 14.32 8.85 6.92
CA TYR A 47 12.95 9.11 6.46
C TYR A 47 11.88 8.49 7.35
N THR A 48 12.12 7.29 7.88
CA THR A 48 11.26 6.67 8.91
C THR A 48 11.15 7.58 10.14
N ARG A 49 12.28 8.12 10.64
CA ARG A 49 12.22 9.08 11.76
C ARG A 49 11.44 10.34 11.41
N ARG A 50 11.59 10.84 10.17
CA ARG A 50 10.96 12.08 9.72
C ARG A 50 9.45 11.94 9.54
N PHE A 51 8.99 10.85 8.93
CA PHE A 51 7.59 10.68 8.52
C PHE A 51 6.78 9.84 9.50
N ASP A 52 7.39 8.81 10.09
CA ASP A 52 6.72 7.89 11.01
C ASP A 52 6.98 8.24 12.48
N GLY A 53 7.95 9.14 12.75
CA GLY A 53 8.25 9.65 14.09
C GLY A 53 9.01 8.68 14.98
N VAL A 54 9.42 7.51 14.46
CA VAL A 54 10.12 6.46 15.23
C VAL A 54 11.61 6.42 14.91
N LYS A 55 12.45 6.17 15.92
CA LYS A 55 13.89 5.95 15.74
C LYS A 55 14.17 4.46 15.81
N LEU A 56 14.63 3.90 14.70
CA LEU A 56 15.01 2.48 14.59
C LEU A 56 16.53 2.33 14.50
N ALA A 57 17.03 1.17 14.93
CA ALA A 57 18.35 0.68 14.51
C ALA A 57 18.22 -0.09 13.18
N PRO A 58 19.30 -0.23 12.38
CA PRO A 58 19.25 -0.96 11.11
C PRO A 58 18.63 -2.37 11.23
N LYS A 59 18.98 -3.11 12.28
CA LYS A 59 18.44 -4.45 12.57
C LYS A 59 16.92 -4.50 12.82
N GLN A 60 16.29 -3.35 13.09
CA GLN A 60 14.85 -3.23 13.37
C GLN A 60 14.05 -2.81 12.13
N LEU A 61 14.69 -2.58 10.97
CA LEU A 61 13.98 -2.33 9.71
C LEU A 61 13.14 -3.55 9.29
N ARG A 62 13.61 -4.76 9.63
CA ARG A 62 12.89 -6.01 9.39
C ARG A 62 12.20 -6.46 10.67
N VAL A 63 10.88 -6.67 10.60
CA VAL A 63 10.12 -7.33 11.66
C VAL A 63 10.57 -8.78 11.79
N THR A 64 10.79 -9.24 13.02
CA THR A 64 11.24 -10.60 13.32
C THR A 64 10.09 -11.60 13.29
N GLU A 65 10.39 -12.88 13.04
CA GLU A 65 9.38 -13.94 13.10
C GLU A 65 8.74 -14.08 14.48
N ALA A 66 9.49 -13.77 15.54
CA ALA A 66 8.99 -13.75 16.91
C ALA A 66 7.92 -12.65 17.10
N GLU A 67 8.14 -11.44 16.57
CA GLU A 67 7.16 -10.36 16.60
C GLU A 67 5.90 -10.70 15.79
N ILE A 68 6.07 -11.33 14.61
CA ILE A 68 4.96 -11.79 13.78
C ILE A 68 4.13 -12.85 14.52
N SER A 69 4.78 -13.91 15.02
CA SER A 69 4.11 -14.99 15.76
C SER A 69 3.44 -14.45 17.03
N GLY A 70 4.10 -13.53 17.74
CA GLY A 70 3.54 -12.86 18.91
C GLY A 70 2.28 -12.08 18.55
N ALA A 71 2.29 -11.28 17.47
CA ALA A 71 1.11 -10.54 17.03
C ALA A 71 -0.07 -11.46 16.69
N PHE A 72 0.18 -12.63 16.08
CA PHE A 72 -0.87 -13.61 15.80
C PHE A 72 -1.55 -14.15 17.06
N GLN A 73 -0.82 -14.31 18.17
CA GLN A 73 -1.38 -14.77 19.44
C GLN A 73 -2.31 -13.75 20.10
N HIS A 74 -2.18 -12.47 19.75
CA HIS A 74 -3.02 -11.39 20.28
C HIS A 74 -4.32 -11.18 19.48
N LEU A 75 -4.51 -11.92 18.38
CA LEU A 75 -5.73 -11.82 17.59
C LEU A 75 -6.89 -12.51 18.28
N ASP A 76 -8.06 -11.88 18.21
CA ASP A 76 -9.31 -12.54 18.55
C ASP A 76 -9.50 -13.80 17.66
N PRO A 77 -9.83 -14.98 18.23
CA PRO A 77 -9.94 -16.22 17.47
C PRO A 77 -10.93 -16.16 16.30
N LYS A 78 -12.05 -15.42 16.46
CA LYS A 78 -13.06 -15.27 15.41
C LYS A 78 -12.51 -14.40 14.28
N PHE A 79 -11.80 -13.31 14.60
CA PHE A 79 -11.12 -12.50 13.59
C PHE A 79 -10.04 -13.30 12.84
N ALA A 80 -9.25 -14.10 13.54
CA ALA A 80 -8.23 -14.95 12.91
C ALA A 80 -8.85 -15.95 11.93
N LEU A 81 -10.02 -16.52 12.24
CA LEU A 81 -10.75 -17.39 11.33
C LEU A 81 -11.22 -16.64 10.08
N GLN A 82 -11.77 -15.43 10.23
CA GLN A 82 -12.20 -14.59 9.11
C GLN A 82 -11.05 -14.22 8.18
N LEU A 83 -9.89 -13.86 8.76
CA LEU A 83 -8.69 -13.56 7.99
C LEU A 83 -8.23 -14.78 7.17
N LYS A 84 -8.24 -15.97 7.77
CA LYS A 84 -7.93 -17.24 7.06
C LYS A 84 -8.88 -17.49 5.89
N SER A 85 -10.19 -17.28 6.08
CA SER A 85 -11.17 -17.41 4.99
C SER A 85 -10.93 -16.40 3.87
N ALA A 86 -10.59 -15.15 4.18
CA ALA A 86 -10.25 -14.15 3.17
C ALA A 86 -9.01 -14.54 2.36
N ILE A 87 -7.97 -15.05 3.02
CA ILE A 87 -6.75 -15.56 2.38
C ILE A 87 -7.09 -16.71 1.42
N GLN A 88 -7.89 -17.68 1.87
CA GLN A 88 -8.33 -18.81 1.05
C GLN A 88 -9.11 -18.36 -0.20
N ASN A 89 -10.01 -17.39 -0.06
CA ASN A 89 -10.79 -16.85 -1.18
C ASN A 89 -9.89 -16.19 -2.23
N VAL A 90 -8.93 -15.37 -1.78
CA VAL A 90 -7.94 -14.71 -2.67
C VAL A 90 -7.09 -15.76 -3.39
N GLN A 91 -6.56 -16.74 -2.66
CA GLN A 91 -5.77 -17.84 -3.24
C GLN A 91 -6.58 -18.66 -4.25
N ALA A 92 -7.83 -19.00 -3.91
CA ALA A 92 -8.72 -19.76 -4.79
C ALA A 92 -9.09 -18.99 -6.07
N PHE A 93 -9.12 -17.66 -6.03
CA PHE A 93 -9.34 -16.83 -7.21
C PHE A 93 -8.09 -16.75 -8.09
N TYR A 94 -6.93 -16.37 -7.52
CA TYR A 94 -5.69 -16.17 -8.27
C TYR A 94 -4.97 -17.46 -8.65
N GLY A 95 -5.25 -18.57 -7.98
CA GLY A 95 -4.73 -19.89 -8.33
C GLY A 95 -5.42 -20.52 -9.54
N ARG A 96 -6.55 -19.95 -10.01
CA ARG A 96 -7.21 -20.39 -11.24
C ARG A 96 -6.44 -19.84 -12.45
N PRO A 97 -6.27 -20.63 -13.52
CA PRO A 97 -5.75 -20.11 -14.78
C PRO A 97 -6.60 -18.91 -15.21
N ARG A 98 -5.94 -17.81 -15.60
CA ARG A 98 -6.66 -16.69 -16.22
C ARG A 98 -7.37 -17.23 -17.45
N LEU A 99 -8.70 -17.19 -17.46
CA LEU A 99 -9.47 -17.43 -18.67
C LEU A 99 -8.91 -16.47 -19.73
N LYS A 100 -8.51 -17.02 -20.89
CA LYS A 100 -8.13 -16.17 -22.02
C LYS A 100 -9.31 -15.23 -22.30
N PRO A 101 -9.09 -13.91 -22.45
CA PRO A 101 -10.17 -13.04 -22.90
C PRO A 101 -10.69 -13.60 -24.22
N VAL A 102 -12.02 -13.74 -24.31
CA VAL A 102 -12.74 -14.07 -25.54
C VAL A 102 -12.69 -12.86 -26.47
#